data_AF-A0A914F388-F1
#
_entry.id   AF-A0A914F388-F1
#
_cell.length_a   1.000
_cell.length_b   1.000
_cell.length_c   1.000
_cell.angle_alpha   90.00
_cell.angle_beta   90.00
_cell.angle_gamma   90.00
#
_symmetry.space_group_name_H-M   'P 1'
#
loop_
_entity.id
_entity.type
_entity.pdbx_description
1 polymer ?
#
loop_
_entity_poly.entity_id
_entity_poly.type
_entity_poly.pdbx_seq_one_letter_code
_entity_poly.pdbx_strand_id
1 'polypeptide(L)'
;MSKEKLLKHIDDILIGLDAQNQDLYNVFETFISTKTGKSCLIVGQELSGKTSLIEAVCKKFPRDFEEQNIVNIDGHFCDDSEGTNLMGDQTQDSKLVIVDNFEQFANCTDAFEKRVRSRFSQKKIFLNPEDNSPIERLHQLLMPSSWKGKSKEPHERWKNFSKKICSNNEFIKREMERVVSYGNGPSIYKLKQIALLLASKYFEDLPDAVDIAVTNITSMITPRSTEILDYLTTLETQEIFILEIMRRLTERNGNRDIPYLNIFQSFSNVHNSMKARPPRKEIVYFLLEKMVEKKVIELKEGTHKGQLDFRPVHVTVSGDIIKAAWEKKSKRTFLADAFIAASNLNL
;
A
#
# COMPACT_ATOMS: atom_id res chain seq x y z
N MET A 1 6.28 20.04 -24.45
CA MET A 1 6.89 18.75 -24.06
C MET A 1 6.05 17.65 -24.67
N SER A 2 6.63 16.55 -25.17
CA SER A 2 5.84 15.44 -25.73
C SER A 2 5.20 14.61 -24.62
N LYS A 3 4.19 13.80 -24.96
CA LYS A 3 3.53 12.86 -24.03
C LYS A 3 4.55 11.99 -23.30
N GLU A 4 5.52 11.44 -24.02
CA GLU A 4 6.54 10.53 -23.51
C GLU A 4 7.42 11.19 -22.45
N LYS A 5 7.79 12.46 -22.67
CA LYS A 5 8.60 13.22 -21.71
C LYS A 5 7.83 13.54 -20.42
N LEU A 6 6.52 13.82 -20.51
CA LEU A 6 5.69 14.02 -19.32
C LEU A 6 5.57 12.73 -18.52
N LEU A 7 5.20 11.63 -19.18
CA LEU A 7 5.00 10.35 -18.53
C LEU A 7 6.28 9.86 -17.86
N LYS A 8 7.42 9.92 -18.56
CA LYS A 8 8.71 9.58 -17.99
C LYS A 8 9.05 10.44 -16.77
N HIS A 9 8.74 11.73 -16.82
CA HIS A 9 8.98 12.61 -15.68
C HIS A 9 8.13 12.22 -14.45
N ILE A 10 6.84 11.94 -14.64
CA ILE A 10 5.94 11.51 -13.56
C ILE A 10 6.40 10.17 -12.95
N ASP A 11 6.96 9.29 -13.79
CA ASP A 11 7.51 8.01 -13.35
C ASP A 11 8.78 8.20 -12.52
N ASP A 12 9.71 9.01 -13.01
CA ASP A 12 11.03 9.25 -12.41
C ASP A 12 10.98 10.11 -11.12
N ILE A 13 9.97 10.99 -10.94
CA ILE A 13 9.96 11.94 -9.82
C ILE A 13 9.77 11.24 -8.48
N LEU A 14 10.59 11.61 -7.49
CA LEU A 14 10.43 11.22 -6.09
C LEU A 14 9.81 12.39 -5.33
N ILE A 15 8.77 12.12 -4.56
CA ILE A 15 8.01 13.15 -3.84
C ILE A 15 7.99 12.82 -2.36
N GLY A 16 8.27 13.83 -1.54
CA GLY A 16 8.28 13.73 -0.09
C GLY A 16 9.35 12.79 0.44
N LEU A 17 10.45 12.66 -0.31
CA LEU A 17 11.63 11.87 0.05
C LEU A 17 12.91 12.71 -0.04
N ASP A 18 12.79 14.04 -0.01
CA ASP A 18 13.94 14.94 -0.22
C ASP A 18 14.99 14.78 0.87
N ALA A 19 14.55 14.68 2.13
CA ALA A 19 15.43 14.42 3.27
C ALA A 19 16.13 13.06 3.16
N GLN A 20 15.37 12.00 2.85
CA GLN A 20 15.90 10.64 2.69
C GLN A 20 16.86 10.53 1.50
N ASN A 21 16.57 11.24 0.40
CA ASN A 21 17.42 11.33 -0.78
C ASN A 21 18.74 12.02 -0.43
N GLN A 22 18.70 13.11 0.33
CA GLN A 22 19.91 13.78 0.79
C GLN A 22 20.71 12.91 1.77
N ASP A 23 20.03 12.24 2.70
CA ASP A 23 20.67 11.34 3.66
C ASP A 23 21.38 10.17 2.99
N LEU A 24 20.76 9.58 1.96
CA LEU A 24 21.33 8.49 1.17
C LEU A 24 22.46 9.00 0.27
N TYR A 25 22.29 10.16 -0.37
CA TYR A 25 23.35 10.81 -1.15
C TYR A 25 24.60 11.03 -0.31
N ASN A 26 24.46 11.54 0.93
CA ASN A 26 25.58 11.76 1.83
C ASN A 26 26.31 10.45 2.18
N VAL A 27 25.60 9.32 2.27
CA VAL A 27 26.22 7.99 2.46
C VAL A 27 27.08 7.63 1.26
N PHE A 28 26.54 7.78 0.05
CA PHE A 28 27.23 7.43 -1.18
C PHE A 28 28.43 8.34 -1.41
N GLU A 29 28.28 9.65 -1.24
CA GLU A 29 29.35 10.64 -1.37
C GLU A 29 30.50 10.37 -0.39
N THR A 30 30.19 10.02 0.86
CA THR A 30 31.20 9.64 1.85
C THR A 30 31.94 8.38 1.44
N PHE A 31 31.23 7.36 0.93
CA PHE A 31 31.86 6.12 0.46
C PHE A 31 32.76 6.38 -0.76
N ILE A 32 32.28 7.16 -1.73
CA ILE A 32 33.01 7.45 -2.97
C ILE A 32 34.29 8.25 -2.68
N SER A 33 34.20 9.24 -1.79
CA SER A 33 35.32 10.12 -1.44
C SER A 33 36.35 9.45 -0.55
N THR A 34 35.93 8.68 0.45
CA THR A 34 36.84 8.09 1.45
C THR A 34 37.26 6.66 1.11
N LYS A 35 36.56 6.01 0.17
CA LYS A 35 36.65 4.57 -0.10
C LYS A 35 36.36 3.68 1.12
N THR A 36 35.82 4.28 2.19
CA THR A 36 35.39 3.58 3.40
C THR A 36 33.88 3.68 3.53
N GLY A 37 33.23 2.53 3.70
CA GLY A 37 31.78 2.42 3.75
C GLY A 37 31.30 1.86 5.07
N LYS A 38 30.16 2.36 5.53
CA LYS A 38 29.34 1.72 6.55
C LYS A 38 28.07 1.18 5.89
N SER A 39 27.50 0.11 6.42
CA SER A 39 26.19 -0.34 5.96
C SER A 39 25.10 0.69 6.27
N CYS A 40 24.09 0.74 5.40
CA CYS A 40 22.88 1.55 5.61
C CYS A 40 21.68 0.68 5.29
N LEU A 41 20.67 0.70 6.16
CA LEU A 41 19.42 -0.01 5.93
C LEU A 41 18.33 0.98 5.52
N ILE A 42 17.72 0.74 4.38
CA ILE A 42 16.56 1.50 3.91
C ILE A 42 15.31 0.71 4.28
N VAL A 43 14.43 1.31 5.08
CA VAL A 43 13.23 0.66 5.61
C VAL A 43 12.00 1.43 5.14
N GLY A 44 11.02 0.72 4.60
CA GLY A 44 9.77 1.32 4.15
C GLY A 44 8.81 0.25 3.65
N GLN A 45 7.52 0.59 3.59
CA GLN A 45 6.50 -0.30 3.05
C GLN A 45 6.82 -0.72 1.60
N GLU A 46 6.23 -1.82 1.15
CA GLU A 46 6.29 -2.21 -0.27
C GLU A 46 5.81 -1.04 -1.14
N LEU A 47 6.45 -0.81 -2.30
CA LEU A 47 6.14 0.29 -3.22
C LEU A 47 6.34 1.72 -2.67
N SER A 48 7.07 1.89 -1.55
CA SER A 48 7.35 3.23 -0.99
C SER A 48 8.40 4.03 -1.78
N GLY A 49 8.92 3.48 -2.89
CA GLY A 49 9.96 4.10 -3.71
C GLY A 49 11.40 3.84 -3.24
N LYS A 50 11.65 2.77 -2.49
CA LYS A 50 13.01 2.38 -2.01
C LYS A 50 14.01 2.27 -3.17
N THR A 51 13.71 1.44 -4.16
CA THR A 51 14.58 1.22 -5.34
C THR A 51 14.72 2.50 -6.16
N SER A 52 13.62 3.21 -6.42
CA SER A 52 13.65 4.49 -7.14
C SER A 52 14.48 5.56 -6.43
N LEU A 53 14.50 5.57 -5.09
CA LEU A 53 15.35 6.44 -4.29
C LEU A 53 16.85 6.14 -4.52
N ILE A 54 17.21 4.86 -4.47
CA ILE A 54 18.58 4.41 -4.72
C ILE A 54 19.01 4.80 -6.14
N GLU A 55 18.21 4.46 -7.15
CA GLU A 55 18.49 4.80 -8.55
C GLU A 55 18.65 6.31 -8.76
N ALA A 56 17.80 7.13 -8.13
CA ALA A 56 17.90 8.59 -8.22
C ALA A 56 19.19 9.13 -7.62
N VAL A 57 19.70 8.49 -6.58
CA VAL A 57 21.01 8.82 -5.99
C VAL A 57 22.15 8.33 -6.87
N CYS A 58 22.09 7.10 -7.40
CA CYS A 58 23.10 6.55 -8.32
C CYS A 58 23.31 7.45 -9.54
N LYS A 59 22.21 7.93 -10.15
CA LYS A 59 22.21 8.85 -11.31
C LYS A 59 22.94 10.19 -11.05
N LYS A 60 23.22 10.57 -9.80
CA LYS A 60 23.98 11.79 -9.46
C LYS A 60 25.50 11.60 -9.56
N PHE A 61 25.98 10.35 -9.63
CA PHE A 61 27.40 10.03 -9.71
C PHE A 61 27.83 9.74 -11.16
N PRO A 62 29.14 9.84 -11.48
CA PRO A 62 29.64 9.56 -12.83
C PRO A 62 29.32 8.12 -13.27
N ARG A 63 28.99 7.93 -14.56
CA ARG A 63 28.63 6.61 -15.12
C ARG A 63 29.72 5.56 -14.92
N ASP A 64 30.97 5.96 -15.03
CA ASP A 64 32.12 5.07 -14.85
C ASP A 64 32.16 4.46 -13.44
N PHE A 65 31.64 5.17 -12.43
CA PHE A 65 31.49 4.63 -11.09
C PHE A 65 30.34 3.61 -11.02
N GLU A 66 29.21 3.92 -11.67
CA GLU A 66 28.00 3.10 -11.67
C GLU A 66 28.23 1.71 -12.29
N GLU A 67 28.90 1.65 -13.44
CA GLU A 67 29.11 0.39 -14.18
C GLU A 67 30.16 -0.54 -13.55
N GLN A 68 31.18 0.00 -12.88
CA GLN A 68 32.32 -0.79 -12.41
C GLN A 68 32.24 -1.13 -10.92
N ASN A 69 31.54 -0.31 -10.13
CA ASN A 69 31.63 -0.38 -8.67
C ASN A 69 30.29 -0.64 -7.97
N ILE A 70 29.17 -0.71 -8.68
CA ILE A 70 27.87 -1.02 -8.07
C ILE A 70 27.50 -2.48 -8.37
N VAL A 71 27.23 -3.24 -7.30
CA VAL A 71 26.73 -4.62 -7.39
C VAL A 71 25.32 -4.65 -6.81
N ASN A 72 24.35 -5.07 -7.61
CA ASN A 72 22.97 -5.25 -7.17
C ASN A 72 22.71 -6.74 -6.90
N ILE A 73 22.15 -7.04 -5.74
CA ILE A 73 21.76 -8.39 -5.31
C ILE A 73 20.29 -8.34 -4.93
N ASP A 74 19.46 -9.21 -5.52
CA ASP A 74 18.06 -9.35 -5.14
C ASP A 74 17.86 -10.67 -4.39
N GLY A 75 17.44 -10.60 -3.13
CA GLY A 75 17.22 -11.77 -2.29
C GLY A 75 16.12 -12.73 -2.77
N HIS A 76 15.26 -12.33 -3.72
CA HIS A 76 14.31 -13.26 -4.33
C HIS A 76 14.92 -14.17 -5.39
N PHE A 77 16.01 -13.74 -6.01
CA PHE A 77 16.62 -14.44 -7.15
C PHE A 77 18.03 -14.94 -6.87
N CYS A 78 18.62 -14.54 -5.76
CA CYS A 78 20.01 -14.78 -5.45
C CYS A 78 20.12 -15.49 -4.11
N ASP A 79 20.66 -16.71 -4.11
CA ASP A 79 21.02 -17.40 -2.88
C ASP A 79 22.42 -16.99 -2.38
N ASP A 80 22.83 -17.50 -1.22
CA ASP A 80 24.13 -17.15 -0.62
C ASP A 80 25.32 -17.47 -1.56
N SER A 81 25.21 -18.52 -2.38
CA SER A 81 26.27 -18.97 -3.27
C SER A 81 26.38 -18.07 -4.50
N GLU A 82 25.25 -17.71 -5.10
CA GLU A 82 25.15 -16.79 -6.23
C GLU A 82 25.60 -15.38 -5.82
N GLY A 83 25.20 -14.92 -4.64
CA GLY A 83 25.60 -13.61 -4.12
C GLY A 83 27.11 -13.51 -3.91
N THR A 84 27.72 -14.59 -3.44
CA THR A 84 29.18 -14.68 -3.30
C THR A 84 29.88 -14.63 -4.66
N ASN A 85 29.34 -15.32 -5.67
CA ASN A 85 29.89 -15.32 -7.03
C ASN A 85 29.77 -13.94 -7.69
N LEU A 86 28.68 -13.21 -7.47
CA LEU A 86 28.47 -11.85 -7.99
C LEU A 86 29.47 -10.84 -7.42
N MET A 87 29.96 -11.07 -6.20
CA MET A 87 31.02 -10.24 -5.63
C MET A 87 32.38 -10.44 -6.32
N GLY A 88 32.58 -11.60 -6.97
CA GLY A 88 33.77 -11.97 -7.73
C GLY A 88 35.04 -12.10 -6.88
N ASP A 89 36.15 -12.43 -7.52
CA ASP A 89 37.47 -12.33 -6.89
C ASP A 89 37.71 -10.87 -6.49
N GLN A 90 38.14 -10.66 -5.24
CA GLN A 90 38.34 -9.33 -4.64
C GLN A 90 39.33 -8.50 -5.46
N THR A 91 38.82 -7.71 -6.41
CA THR A 91 39.58 -6.61 -7.01
C THR A 91 39.86 -5.58 -5.91
N GLN A 92 41.00 -4.89 -5.99
CA GLN A 92 41.43 -3.92 -4.96
C GLN A 92 40.50 -2.70 -4.80
N ASP A 93 39.49 -2.56 -5.67
CA ASP A 93 38.59 -1.41 -5.69
C ASP A 93 37.37 -1.61 -4.78
N SER A 94 37.04 -0.56 -4.02
CA SER A 94 35.86 -0.54 -3.15
C SER A 94 34.56 -0.59 -3.96
N LYS A 95 33.76 -1.63 -3.75
CA LYS A 95 32.43 -1.81 -4.36
C LYS A 95 31.30 -1.32 -3.43
N LEU A 96 30.30 -0.68 -4.01
CA LEU A 96 29.02 -0.40 -3.39
C LEU A 96 28.08 -1.57 -3.67
N VAL A 97 27.62 -2.25 -2.63
CA VAL A 97 26.68 -3.36 -2.75
C VAL A 97 25.30 -2.90 -2.33
N ILE A 98 24.32 -3.04 -3.23
CA ILE A 98 22.90 -2.79 -2.99
C ILE A 98 22.21 -4.15 -2.90
N VAL A 99 21.50 -4.38 -1.79
CA VAL A 99 20.78 -5.63 -1.56
C VAL A 99 19.29 -5.32 -1.43
N ASP A 100 18.52 -5.73 -2.44
CA ASP A 100 17.07 -5.68 -2.45
C ASP A 100 16.48 -6.93 -1.78
N ASN A 101 15.28 -6.78 -1.20
CA ASN A 101 14.55 -7.86 -0.51
C ASN A 101 15.41 -8.56 0.55
N PHE A 102 16.18 -7.76 1.30
CA PHE A 102 17.15 -8.20 2.28
C PHE A 102 16.57 -9.15 3.35
N GLU A 103 15.26 -9.08 3.61
CA GLU A 103 14.54 -9.98 4.50
C GLU A 103 14.65 -11.46 4.13
N GLN A 104 14.88 -11.78 2.84
CA GLN A 104 15.10 -13.16 2.40
C GLN A 104 16.40 -13.76 2.97
N PHE A 105 17.40 -12.91 3.22
CA PHE A 105 18.64 -13.31 3.91
C PHE A 105 18.51 -13.17 5.43
N ALA A 106 17.71 -12.20 5.91
CA ALA A 106 17.53 -11.97 7.34
C ALA A 106 16.24 -11.20 7.68
N ASN A 107 15.31 -11.91 8.33
CA ASN A 107 13.96 -11.44 8.65
C ASN A 107 13.86 -10.11 9.44
N CYS A 108 14.84 -9.75 10.27
CA CYS A 108 14.90 -8.43 10.91
C CYS A 108 16.28 -8.14 11.53
N THR A 109 16.59 -6.86 11.78
CA THR A 109 17.84 -6.48 12.46
C THR A 109 17.99 -7.06 13.85
N ASP A 110 16.86 -7.40 14.50
CA ASP A 110 16.84 -7.98 15.84
C ASP A 110 17.07 -9.50 15.82
N ALA A 111 16.80 -10.14 14.69
CA ALA A 111 17.10 -11.56 14.44
C ALA A 111 18.56 -11.79 14.01
N PHE A 112 19.30 -10.73 13.66
CA PHE A 112 20.73 -10.84 13.40
C PHE A 112 21.47 -11.44 14.60
N GLU A 113 22.38 -12.37 14.33
CA GLU A 113 23.32 -12.84 15.32
C GLU A 113 24.12 -11.67 15.92
N LYS A 114 24.51 -11.78 17.19
CA LYS A 114 25.24 -10.73 17.92
C LYS A 114 26.45 -10.18 17.15
N ARG A 115 27.19 -11.07 16.48
CA ARG A 115 28.37 -10.72 15.67
C ARG A 115 28.02 -9.91 14.41
N VAL A 116 26.87 -10.17 13.80
CA VAL A 116 26.38 -9.43 12.62
C VAL A 116 25.88 -8.06 13.07
N ARG A 117 25.08 -7.99 14.13
CA ARG A 117 24.60 -6.71 14.71
C ARG A 117 25.74 -5.76 15.08
N SER A 118 26.82 -6.29 15.65
CA SER A 118 27.98 -5.48 16.04
C SER A 118 28.74 -4.89 14.85
N ARG A 119 28.63 -5.49 13.65
CA ARG A 119 29.29 -5.04 12.41
C ARG A 119 28.36 -4.23 11.51
N PHE A 120 27.06 -4.42 11.67
CA PHE A 120 26.05 -3.66 10.95
C PHE A 120 25.98 -2.23 11.49
N SER A 121 26.23 -1.25 10.63
CA SER A 121 26.08 0.15 10.98
C SER A 121 24.61 0.46 11.31
N GLN A 122 24.40 1.26 12.36
CA GLN A 122 23.07 1.58 12.87
C GLN A 122 22.32 2.62 12.03
N LYS A 123 22.90 3.13 10.93
CA LYS A 123 22.21 4.11 10.09
C LYS A 123 21.04 3.45 9.36
N LYS A 124 19.82 3.84 9.75
CA LYS A 124 18.56 3.44 9.12
C LYS A 124 17.93 4.67 8.48
N ILE A 125 17.50 4.56 7.23
CA ILE A 125 16.72 5.58 6.53
C ILE A 125 15.30 5.05 6.41
N PHE A 126 14.36 5.70 7.08
CA PHE A 126 12.95 5.32 7.06
C PHE A 126 12.22 6.12 5.98
N LEU A 127 11.61 5.42 5.02
CA LEU A 127 10.75 6.00 4.01
C LEU A 127 9.33 6.08 4.57
N ASN A 128 9.14 7.10 5.40
CA ASN A 128 7.82 7.55 5.80
C ASN A 128 7.45 8.71 4.88
N PRO A 129 6.36 8.60 4.10
CA PRO A 129 5.97 9.71 3.24
C PRO A 129 5.58 10.92 4.11
N GLU A 130 6.13 12.09 3.80
CA GLU A 130 5.89 13.37 4.50
C GLU A 130 4.40 13.70 4.73
N ASP A 131 4.08 14.52 5.74
CA ASP A 131 2.71 14.89 6.14
C ASP A 131 1.88 15.68 5.10
N ASN A 132 2.37 15.83 3.87
CA ASN A 132 1.63 16.48 2.79
C ASN A 132 0.37 15.71 2.44
N SER A 133 -0.72 16.44 2.21
CA SER A 133 -2.00 15.88 1.80
C SER A 133 -1.90 15.16 0.44
N PRO A 134 -2.74 14.13 0.18
CA PRO A 134 -2.75 13.44 -1.11
C PRO A 134 -2.86 14.35 -2.33
N ILE A 135 -3.64 15.43 -2.21
CA ILE A 135 -3.86 16.39 -3.30
C ILE A 135 -2.63 17.26 -3.57
N GLU A 136 -1.87 17.65 -2.53
CA GLU A 136 -0.62 18.39 -2.67
C GLU A 136 0.45 17.52 -3.34
N ARG A 137 0.52 16.24 -2.99
CA ARG A 137 1.44 15.30 -3.64
C ARG A 137 1.05 15.05 -5.09
N LEU A 138 -0.25 14.91 -5.39
CA LEU A 138 -0.72 14.84 -6.77
C LEU A 138 -0.36 16.11 -7.54
N HIS A 139 -0.50 17.27 -6.92
CA HIS A 139 -0.11 18.54 -7.53
C HIS A 139 1.38 18.54 -7.88
N GLN A 140 2.25 18.09 -6.97
CA GLN A 140 3.69 17.97 -7.24
C GLN A 140 4.01 17.00 -8.40
N LEU A 141 3.29 15.88 -8.51
CA LEU A 141 3.41 14.95 -9.65
C LEU A 141 3.03 15.60 -10.97
N LEU A 142 1.91 16.34 -10.98
CA LEU A 142 1.36 16.97 -12.18
C LEU A 142 2.05 18.30 -12.53
N MET A 143 2.81 18.89 -11.60
CA MET A 143 3.48 20.19 -11.74
C MET A 143 4.96 20.13 -11.33
N PRO A 144 5.82 19.54 -12.18
CA PRO A 144 7.26 19.50 -11.97
C PRO A 144 7.88 20.88 -11.77
N SER A 145 8.73 21.01 -10.75
CA SER A 145 9.53 22.22 -10.51
C SER A 145 10.48 22.55 -11.67
N SER A 146 10.83 21.54 -12.48
CA SER A 146 11.64 21.67 -13.70
C SER A 146 10.93 22.42 -14.85
N TRP A 147 9.66 22.79 -14.71
CA TRP A 147 8.91 23.57 -15.71
C TRP A 147 9.13 25.08 -15.67
N LYS A 148 10.21 25.54 -15.04
CA LYS A 148 10.65 26.93 -15.10
C LYS A 148 11.28 27.23 -16.47
N GLY A 149 10.46 27.61 -17.46
CA GLY A 149 10.92 28.00 -18.80
C GLY A 149 9.90 28.85 -19.56
N LYS A 150 10.36 29.59 -20.60
CA LYS A 150 9.50 30.42 -21.47
C LYS A 150 8.42 29.54 -22.11
N SER A 151 7.17 29.77 -21.71
CA SER A 151 5.99 28.95 -22.02
C SER A 151 5.74 28.81 -23.52
N LYS A 152 5.61 27.55 -23.99
CA LYS A 152 4.87 27.22 -25.22
C LYS A 152 3.43 26.89 -24.82
N GLU A 153 2.45 27.24 -25.66
CA GLU A 153 1.00 27.08 -25.40
C GLU A 153 0.58 25.72 -24.74
N PRO A 154 1.12 24.55 -25.13
CA PRO A 154 0.77 23.27 -24.49
C PRO A 154 1.13 23.18 -23.00
N HIS A 155 2.17 23.92 -22.56
CA HIS A 155 2.58 23.95 -21.16
C HIS A 155 1.60 24.71 -20.28
N GLU A 156 1.08 25.85 -20.76
CA GLU A 156 0.06 26.61 -20.03
C GLU A 156 -1.27 25.87 -20.00
N ARG A 157 -1.66 25.19 -21.08
CA ARG A 157 -2.87 24.35 -21.08
C ARG A 157 -2.77 23.22 -20.04
N TRP A 158 -1.67 22.48 -20.00
CA TRP A 158 -1.48 21.43 -18.99
C TRP A 158 -1.42 21.99 -17.57
N LYS A 159 -0.68 23.08 -17.36
CA LYS A 159 -0.61 23.76 -16.05
C LYS A 159 -1.98 24.21 -15.56
N ASN A 160 -2.83 24.73 -16.44
CA ASN A 160 -4.20 25.09 -16.10
C ASN A 160 -5.05 23.86 -15.79
N PHE A 161 -4.86 22.76 -16.53
CA PHE A 161 -5.51 21.48 -16.26
C PHE A 161 -5.13 20.92 -14.88
N SER A 162 -3.83 20.83 -14.58
CA SER A 162 -3.32 20.37 -13.27
C SER A 162 -3.81 21.25 -12.13
N LYS A 163 -3.81 22.58 -12.32
CA LYS A 163 -4.39 23.52 -11.35
C LYS A 163 -5.89 23.31 -11.17
N LYS A 164 -6.63 22.98 -12.22
CA LYS A 164 -8.08 22.70 -12.11
C LYS A 164 -8.32 21.42 -11.30
N ILE A 165 -7.53 20.37 -11.52
CA ILE A 165 -7.61 19.13 -10.73
C ILE A 165 -7.27 19.38 -9.26
N CYS A 166 -6.17 20.10 -9.01
CA CYS A 166 -5.64 20.32 -7.67
C CYS A 166 -6.19 21.58 -7.00
N SER A 167 -7.12 22.30 -7.64
CA SER A 167 -7.86 23.38 -7.00
C SER A 167 -8.68 22.82 -5.83
N ASN A 168 -9.23 23.68 -4.96
CA ASN A 168 -10.06 23.32 -3.79
C ASN A 168 -11.42 22.68 -4.17
N ASN A 169 -11.40 21.73 -5.10
CA ASN A 169 -12.49 20.87 -5.46
C ASN A 169 -12.58 19.76 -4.40
N GLU A 170 -13.50 19.95 -3.46
CA GLU A 170 -13.75 19.04 -2.34
C GLU A 170 -14.13 17.63 -2.81
N PHE A 171 -14.66 17.47 -4.03
CA PHE A 171 -14.92 16.15 -4.61
C PHE A 171 -13.61 15.44 -4.97
N ILE A 172 -12.71 16.10 -5.71
CA ILE A 172 -11.42 15.51 -6.10
C ILE A 172 -10.58 15.19 -4.86
N LYS A 173 -10.56 16.10 -3.88
CA LYS A 173 -9.84 15.88 -2.61
C LYS A 173 -10.33 14.60 -1.91
N ARG A 174 -11.65 14.46 -1.73
CA ARG A 174 -12.25 13.25 -1.13
C ARG A 174 -11.94 11.99 -1.94
N GLU A 175 -11.96 12.06 -3.27
CA GLU A 175 -11.60 10.93 -4.12
C GLU A 175 -10.12 10.53 -3.96
N MET A 176 -9.21 11.49 -3.87
CA MET A 176 -7.78 11.21 -3.62
C MET A 176 -7.55 10.61 -2.23
N GLU A 177 -8.21 11.17 -1.21
CA GLU A 177 -8.18 10.62 0.15
C GLU A 177 -8.74 9.19 0.17
N ARG A 178 -9.84 8.93 -0.53
CA ARG A 178 -10.43 7.60 -0.69
C ARG A 178 -9.45 6.62 -1.34
N VAL A 179 -8.80 6.98 -2.43
CA VAL A 179 -7.85 6.07 -3.09
C VAL A 179 -6.63 5.80 -2.22
N VAL A 180 -6.13 6.83 -1.53
CA VAL A 180 -5.00 6.69 -0.61
C VAL A 180 -5.34 5.81 0.58
N SER A 181 -6.52 5.98 1.18
CA SER A 181 -6.97 5.17 2.34
C SER A 181 -7.35 3.74 1.98
N TYR A 182 -7.63 3.46 0.71
CA TYR A 182 -8.11 2.16 0.27
C TYR A 182 -6.99 1.11 0.13
N GLY A 183 -6.91 0.14 1.05
CA GLY A 183 -5.99 -0.99 0.98
C GLY A 183 -4.58 -0.71 1.54
N ASN A 184 -3.79 -1.76 1.76
CA ASN A 184 -2.49 -1.73 2.45
C ASN A 184 -1.29 -1.24 1.60
N GLY A 185 -1.50 -0.37 0.62
CA GLY A 185 -0.43 0.14 -0.26
C GLY A 185 -0.08 1.60 0.04
N PRO A 186 1.20 2.02 -0.12
CA PRO A 186 1.61 3.39 0.13
C PRO A 186 0.89 4.35 -0.81
N SER A 187 0.39 5.42 -0.20
CA SER A 187 -0.30 6.53 -0.85
C SER A 187 0.35 7.01 -2.17
N ILE A 188 1.69 7.08 -2.22
CA ILE A 188 2.40 7.69 -3.34
C ILE A 188 2.33 6.89 -4.64
N TYR A 189 2.37 5.55 -4.58
CA TYR A 189 2.32 4.70 -5.78
C TYR A 189 0.99 4.86 -6.50
N LYS A 190 -0.13 4.82 -5.76
CA LYS A 190 -1.47 5.03 -6.31
C LYS A 190 -1.62 6.43 -6.90
N LEU A 191 -1.07 7.45 -6.23
CA LEU A 191 -1.07 8.82 -6.75
C LEU A 191 -0.27 8.94 -8.05
N LYS A 192 0.89 8.25 -8.17
CA LYS A 192 1.64 8.17 -9.42
C LYS A 192 0.82 7.54 -10.55
N GLN A 193 0.13 6.42 -10.28
CA GLN A 193 -0.75 5.81 -11.27
C GLN A 193 -1.87 6.76 -11.72
N ILE A 194 -2.50 7.49 -10.78
CA ILE A 194 -3.51 8.51 -11.10
C ILE A 194 -2.88 9.58 -12.00
N ALA A 195 -1.71 10.11 -11.63
CA ALA A 195 -1.03 11.14 -12.40
C ALA A 195 -0.68 10.68 -13.82
N LEU A 196 -0.17 9.45 -13.98
CA LEU A 196 0.14 8.87 -15.28
C LEU A 196 -1.12 8.70 -16.15
N LEU A 197 -2.23 8.23 -15.56
CA LEU A 197 -3.49 8.06 -16.29
C LEU A 197 -4.09 9.41 -16.68
N LEU A 198 -4.06 10.41 -15.79
CA LEU A 198 -4.50 11.77 -16.10
C LEU A 198 -3.65 12.38 -17.21
N ALA A 199 -2.33 12.22 -17.16
CA ALA A 199 -1.41 12.65 -18.19
C ALA A 199 -1.68 11.96 -19.53
N SER A 200 -1.86 10.64 -19.54
CA SER A 200 -2.16 9.92 -20.79
C SER A 200 -3.48 10.36 -21.40
N LYS A 201 -4.53 10.46 -20.58
CA LYS A 201 -5.87 10.84 -21.03
C LYS A 201 -5.92 12.28 -21.51
N TYR A 202 -5.16 13.19 -20.91
CA TYR A 202 -5.05 14.58 -21.37
C TYR A 202 -4.59 14.68 -22.83
N PHE A 203 -3.63 13.85 -23.23
CA PHE A 203 -3.15 13.79 -24.61
C PHE A 203 -4.06 13.00 -25.57
N GLU A 204 -5.11 12.35 -25.06
CA GLU A 204 -6.11 11.58 -25.83
C GLU A 204 -7.47 12.32 -25.91
N ASP A 205 -7.48 13.65 -25.73
CA ASP A 205 -8.68 14.49 -25.65
C ASP A 205 -9.59 14.14 -24.46
N LEU A 206 -9.05 14.39 -23.26
CA LEU A 206 -9.77 14.22 -22.00
C LEU A 206 -11.08 15.04 -22.02
N PRO A 207 -12.20 14.48 -21.53
CA PRO A 207 -13.47 15.20 -21.50
C PRO A 207 -13.34 16.54 -20.75
N ASP A 208 -14.03 17.58 -21.21
CA ASP A 208 -14.03 18.91 -20.54
C ASP A 208 -14.40 18.82 -19.03
N ALA A 209 -15.15 17.77 -18.68
CA ALA A 209 -15.53 17.40 -17.32
C ALA A 209 -14.41 16.63 -16.60
N VAL A 210 -13.48 17.39 -16.02
CA VAL A 210 -12.36 16.88 -15.19
C VAL A 210 -12.82 15.92 -14.08
N ASP A 211 -13.94 16.20 -13.43
CA ASP A 211 -14.46 15.36 -12.34
C ASP A 211 -14.83 13.94 -12.82
N ILE A 212 -15.36 13.83 -14.05
CA ILE A 212 -15.70 12.53 -14.65
C ILE A 212 -14.42 11.76 -14.97
N ALA A 213 -13.40 12.44 -15.51
CA ALA A 213 -12.11 11.82 -15.79
C ALA A 213 -11.43 11.32 -14.51
N VAL A 214 -11.43 12.14 -13.45
CA VAL A 214 -10.90 11.75 -12.14
C VAL A 214 -11.66 10.53 -11.60
N THR A 215 -12.99 10.55 -11.62
CA THR A 215 -13.81 9.42 -11.13
C THR A 215 -13.52 8.13 -11.90
N ASN A 216 -13.43 8.22 -13.23
CA ASN A 216 -13.13 7.05 -14.05
C ASN A 216 -11.74 6.49 -13.75
N ILE A 217 -10.74 7.36 -13.62
CA ILE A 217 -9.36 6.97 -13.32
C ILE A 217 -9.24 6.37 -11.91
N THR A 218 -9.85 6.99 -10.90
CA THR A 218 -9.83 6.47 -9.53
C THR A 218 -10.54 5.11 -9.46
N SER A 219 -11.58 4.90 -10.27
CA SER A 219 -12.28 3.61 -10.39
C SER A 219 -11.51 2.52 -11.14
N MET A 220 -10.44 2.87 -11.88
CA MET A 220 -9.54 1.90 -12.51
C MET A 220 -8.44 1.43 -11.54
N ILE A 221 -8.02 2.30 -10.62
CA ILE A 221 -6.92 2.02 -9.68
C ILE A 221 -7.44 1.38 -8.40
N THR A 222 -8.59 1.84 -7.91
CA THR A 222 -9.33 1.12 -6.88
C THR A 222 -10.33 0.22 -7.58
N PRO A 223 -10.31 -1.11 -7.37
CA PRO A 223 -11.41 -1.97 -7.80
C PRO A 223 -12.68 -1.27 -7.36
N ARG A 224 -13.64 -1.09 -8.29
CA ARG A 224 -14.83 -0.33 -7.93
C ARG A 224 -15.37 -0.94 -6.66
N SER A 225 -15.52 -0.12 -5.62
CA SER A 225 -16.22 -0.52 -4.42
C SER A 225 -17.53 -1.20 -4.78
N THR A 226 -18.14 -0.85 -5.94
CA THR A 226 -19.29 -1.52 -6.53
C THR A 226 -19.08 -2.99 -6.91
N GLU A 227 -17.95 -3.42 -7.48
CA GLU A 227 -17.73 -4.84 -7.82
C GLU A 227 -17.59 -5.70 -6.57
N ILE A 228 -16.80 -5.23 -5.60
CA ILE A 228 -16.67 -5.90 -4.30
C ILE A 228 -17.99 -5.82 -3.53
N LEU A 229 -18.68 -4.69 -3.54
CA LEU A 229 -19.99 -4.50 -2.92
C LEU A 229 -21.03 -5.42 -3.54
N ASP A 230 -21.08 -5.51 -4.87
CA ASP A 230 -22.02 -6.37 -5.58
C ASP A 230 -21.71 -7.84 -5.27
N TYR A 231 -20.43 -8.23 -5.27
CA TYR A 231 -20.01 -9.54 -4.81
C TYR A 231 -20.41 -9.81 -3.35
N LEU A 232 -20.14 -8.90 -2.41
CA LEU A 232 -20.56 -9.03 -1.01
C LEU A 232 -22.08 -9.14 -0.87
N THR A 233 -22.84 -8.48 -1.75
CA THR A 233 -24.30 -8.60 -1.75
C THR A 233 -24.79 -9.96 -2.24
N THR A 234 -23.98 -10.70 -3.02
CA THR A 234 -24.29 -12.10 -3.42
C THR A 234 -24.03 -13.13 -2.32
N LEU A 235 -23.34 -12.77 -1.24
CA LEU A 235 -23.11 -13.67 -0.11
C LEU A 235 -24.44 -14.13 0.51
N GLU A 236 -24.41 -15.05 1.46
CA GLU A 236 -25.57 -15.38 2.29
C GLU A 236 -25.77 -14.33 3.39
N THR A 237 -26.97 -14.21 3.95
CA THR A 237 -27.27 -13.23 5.01
C THR A 237 -26.42 -13.48 6.26
N GLN A 238 -26.13 -14.74 6.58
CA GLN A 238 -25.27 -15.11 7.71
C GLN A 238 -23.80 -14.75 7.45
N GLU A 239 -23.31 -14.92 6.22
CA GLU A 239 -21.92 -14.55 5.84
C GLU A 239 -21.70 -13.03 5.96
N ILE A 240 -22.61 -12.21 5.42
CA ILE A 240 -22.46 -10.75 5.53
C ILE A 240 -22.61 -10.27 6.97
N PHE A 241 -23.40 -10.98 7.77
CA PHE A 241 -23.60 -10.69 9.17
C PHE A 241 -22.34 -10.99 10.00
N ILE A 242 -21.66 -12.10 9.71
CA ILE A 242 -20.34 -12.41 10.27
C ILE A 242 -19.32 -11.32 9.91
N LEU A 243 -19.29 -10.85 8.65
CA LEU A 243 -18.40 -9.76 8.23
C LEU A 243 -18.63 -8.47 9.01
N GLU A 244 -19.88 -8.10 9.25
CA GLU A 244 -20.23 -6.92 10.04
C GLU A 244 -19.80 -7.06 11.51
N ILE A 245 -19.87 -8.26 12.09
CA ILE A 245 -19.33 -8.55 13.42
C ILE A 245 -17.80 -8.41 13.43
N MET A 246 -17.12 -8.97 12.43
CA MET A 246 -15.65 -8.86 12.31
C MET A 246 -15.20 -7.40 12.15
N ARG A 247 -15.92 -6.60 11.37
CA ARG A 247 -15.67 -5.15 11.23
C ARG A 247 -15.70 -4.45 12.59
N ARG A 248 -16.77 -4.66 13.38
CA ARG A 248 -16.92 -4.06 14.72
C ARG A 248 -15.86 -4.53 15.70
N LEU A 249 -15.53 -5.82 15.68
CA LEU A 249 -14.46 -6.37 16.53
C LEU A 249 -13.11 -5.74 16.21
N THR A 250 -12.83 -5.50 14.93
CA THR A 250 -11.60 -4.83 14.47
C THR A 250 -11.57 -3.38 14.95
N GLU A 251 -12.69 -2.65 14.80
CA GLU A 251 -12.81 -1.25 15.24
C GLU A 251 -12.68 -1.08 16.75
N ARG A 252 -13.27 -2.00 17.53
CA ARG A 252 -13.26 -1.95 18.99
C ARG A 252 -11.89 -2.30 19.57
N ASN A 253 -11.25 -3.34 19.06
CA ASN A 253 -10.03 -3.89 19.65
C ASN A 253 -8.75 -3.31 19.04
N GLY A 254 -8.84 -2.63 17.89
CA GLY A 254 -7.69 -2.16 17.11
C GLY A 254 -6.84 -3.29 16.52
N ASN A 255 -7.21 -4.55 16.77
CA ASN A 255 -6.53 -5.73 16.26
C ASN A 255 -7.24 -6.24 15.00
N ARG A 256 -6.48 -6.40 13.92
CA ARG A 256 -6.98 -6.93 12.64
C ARG A 256 -7.18 -8.45 12.68
N ASP A 257 -6.39 -9.15 13.49
CA ASP A 257 -6.42 -10.61 13.59
C ASP A 257 -7.42 -11.05 14.67
N ILE A 258 -8.51 -11.70 14.26
CA ILE A 258 -9.61 -12.13 15.13
C ILE A 258 -9.70 -13.66 15.12
N PRO A 259 -9.57 -14.34 16.27
CA PRO A 259 -9.80 -15.78 16.37
C PRO A 259 -11.25 -16.17 16.07
N TYR A 260 -11.47 -17.34 15.46
CA TYR A 260 -12.82 -17.89 15.20
C TYR A 260 -13.71 -17.95 16.43
N LEU A 261 -13.14 -18.30 17.59
CA LEU A 261 -13.88 -18.33 18.85
C LEU A 261 -14.49 -16.98 19.21
N ASN A 262 -13.75 -15.89 19.03
CA ASN A 262 -14.23 -14.54 19.35
C ASN A 262 -15.36 -14.14 18.41
N ILE A 263 -15.24 -14.46 17.11
CA ILE A 263 -16.29 -14.21 16.11
C ILE A 263 -17.56 -14.96 16.51
N PHE A 264 -17.45 -16.24 16.86
CA PHE A 264 -18.58 -17.07 17.28
C PHE A 264 -19.23 -16.56 18.57
N GLN A 265 -18.44 -16.15 19.57
CA GLN A 265 -18.96 -15.60 20.82
C GLN A 265 -19.76 -14.31 20.57
N SER A 266 -19.22 -13.38 19.78
CA SER A 266 -19.93 -12.15 19.38
C SER A 266 -21.19 -12.46 18.58
N PHE A 267 -21.13 -13.40 17.64
CA PHE A 267 -22.29 -13.87 16.88
C PHE A 267 -23.39 -14.44 17.78
N SER A 268 -22.99 -15.29 18.74
CA SER A 268 -23.92 -15.91 19.69
C SER A 268 -24.56 -14.89 20.63
N ASN A 269 -23.78 -13.91 21.11
CA ASN A 269 -24.28 -12.85 21.97
C ASN A 269 -25.37 -12.02 21.29
N VAL A 270 -25.21 -11.74 20.00
CA VAL A 270 -26.22 -11.02 19.22
C VAL A 270 -27.48 -11.87 19.01
N HIS A 271 -27.34 -13.16 18.71
CA HIS A 271 -28.51 -14.04 18.63
C HIS A 271 -29.27 -14.11 19.95
N ASN A 272 -28.55 -14.21 21.07
CA ASN A 272 -29.14 -14.24 22.40
C ASN A 272 -29.91 -12.95 22.72
N SER A 273 -29.38 -11.78 22.35
CA SER A 273 -30.08 -10.50 22.57
C SER A 273 -31.33 -10.34 21.69
N MET A 274 -31.36 -11.00 20.52
CA MET A 274 -32.56 -11.14 19.70
C MET A 274 -33.55 -12.20 20.20
N LYS A 275 -33.24 -12.91 21.30
CA LYS A 275 -33.97 -14.10 21.77
C LYS A 275 -34.08 -15.20 20.70
N ALA A 276 -33.12 -15.24 19.77
CA ALA A 276 -33.01 -16.26 18.73
C ALA A 276 -32.03 -17.33 19.17
N ARG A 277 -32.27 -18.59 18.77
CA ARG A 277 -31.30 -19.67 19.03
C ARG A 277 -30.06 -19.44 18.16
N PRO A 278 -28.85 -19.32 18.74
CA PRO A 278 -27.65 -19.21 17.95
C PRO A 278 -27.41 -20.51 17.15
N PRO A 279 -26.85 -20.42 15.92
CA PRO A 279 -26.35 -21.57 15.19
C PRO A 279 -25.32 -22.32 16.02
N ARG A 280 -25.16 -23.62 15.73
CA ARG A 280 -24.08 -24.39 16.33
C ARG A 280 -22.72 -23.84 15.88
N LYS A 281 -21.72 -23.97 16.74
CA LYS A 281 -20.36 -23.47 16.51
C LYS A 281 -19.76 -23.98 15.20
N GLU A 282 -20.01 -25.24 14.88
CA GLU A 282 -19.52 -25.91 13.66
C GLU A 282 -20.07 -25.25 12.39
N ILE A 283 -21.31 -24.73 12.44
CA ILE A 283 -21.93 -24.04 11.30
C ILE A 283 -21.25 -22.69 11.08
N VAL A 284 -20.98 -21.93 12.14
CA VAL A 284 -20.29 -20.64 12.03
C VAL A 284 -18.87 -20.84 11.50
N TYR A 285 -18.18 -21.89 11.94
CA TYR A 285 -16.83 -22.20 11.46
C TYR A 285 -16.83 -22.64 10.01
N PHE A 286 -17.82 -23.45 9.59
CA PHE A 286 -18.00 -23.79 8.19
C PHE A 286 -18.21 -22.54 7.31
N LEU A 287 -19.01 -21.56 7.76
CA LEU A 287 -19.18 -20.30 7.05
C LEU A 287 -17.88 -19.50 6.97
N LEU A 288 -17.08 -19.47 8.03
CA LEU A 288 -15.79 -18.81 8.04
C LEU A 288 -14.82 -19.45 7.04
N GLU A 289 -14.73 -20.78 7.00
CA GLU A 289 -13.88 -21.49 6.01
C GLU A 289 -14.36 -21.20 4.57
N LYS A 290 -15.68 -21.23 4.32
CA LYS A 290 -16.24 -20.83 3.01
C LYS A 290 -15.89 -19.38 2.64
N MET A 291 -15.82 -18.49 3.63
CA MET A 291 -15.40 -17.09 3.41
C MET A 291 -13.90 -16.96 3.14
N VAL A 292 -13.07 -17.85 3.69
CA VAL A 292 -11.63 -17.98 3.34
C VAL A 292 -11.49 -18.44 1.89
N GLU A 293 -12.23 -19.48 1.48
CA GLU A 293 -12.23 -19.97 0.09
C GLU A 293 -12.65 -18.87 -0.90
N LYS A 294 -13.64 -18.07 -0.51
CA LYS A 294 -14.14 -16.90 -1.24
C LYS A 294 -13.22 -15.68 -1.20
N LYS A 295 -12.09 -15.75 -0.48
CA LYS A 295 -11.09 -14.68 -0.29
C LYS A 295 -11.66 -13.37 0.30
N VAL A 296 -12.73 -13.46 1.09
CA VAL A 296 -13.33 -12.30 1.79
C VAL A 296 -12.69 -12.09 3.17
N ILE A 297 -12.14 -13.17 3.71
CA ILE A 297 -11.29 -13.16 4.89
C ILE A 297 -10.05 -13.98 4.60
N GLU A 298 -8.94 -13.65 5.25
CA GLU A 298 -7.66 -14.33 5.09
C GLU A 298 -7.18 -14.91 6.43
N LEU A 299 -6.57 -16.08 6.34
CA LEU A 299 -5.89 -16.71 7.47
C LEU A 299 -4.56 -16.01 7.69
N LYS A 300 -4.19 -15.76 8.95
CA LYS A 300 -2.83 -15.30 9.25
C LYS A 300 -1.81 -16.35 8.83
N GLU A 301 -0.73 -15.92 8.17
CA GLU A 301 0.34 -16.81 7.72
C GLU A 301 0.85 -17.71 8.85
N GLY A 302 1.07 -18.98 8.53
CA GLY A 302 1.59 -19.98 9.48
C GLY A 302 0.56 -20.58 10.44
N THR A 303 -0.71 -20.17 10.40
CA THR A 303 -1.73 -20.62 11.37
C THR A 303 -2.63 -21.77 10.90
N HIS A 304 -2.38 -22.30 9.70
CA HIS A 304 -3.19 -23.35 9.08
C HIS A 304 -3.26 -24.68 9.87
N LYS A 305 -2.31 -24.93 10.79
CA LYS A 305 -2.17 -26.21 11.52
C LYS A 305 -2.75 -26.22 12.94
N GLY A 306 -3.41 -25.14 13.37
CA GLY A 306 -4.02 -25.04 14.71
C GLY A 306 -5.46 -25.55 14.81
N GLN A 307 -5.94 -25.70 16.05
CA GLN A 307 -7.36 -25.89 16.34
C GLN A 307 -8.18 -24.70 15.79
N LEU A 308 -9.35 -24.99 15.21
CA LEU A 308 -10.18 -23.98 14.54
C LEU A 308 -10.50 -22.78 15.45
N ASP A 309 -10.81 -23.02 16.73
CA ASP A 309 -11.12 -21.99 17.72
C ASP A 309 -10.12 -20.83 17.77
N PHE A 310 -8.83 -21.17 17.65
CA PHE A 310 -7.72 -20.24 17.82
C PHE A 310 -7.15 -19.77 16.48
N ARG A 311 -7.74 -20.18 15.36
CA ARG A 311 -7.31 -19.77 14.03
C ARG A 311 -7.61 -18.28 13.85
N PRO A 312 -6.58 -17.41 13.75
CA PRO A 312 -6.79 -15.99 13.60
C PRO A 312 -7.02 -15.66 12.12
N VAL A 313 -8.01 -14.80 11.89
CA VAL A 313 -8.38 -14.31 10.57
C VAL A 313 -8.54 -12.81 10.55
N HIS A 314 -8.32 -12.20 9.40
CA HIS A 314 -8.60 -10.80 9.19
C HIS A 314 -9.44 -10.61 7.92
N VAL A 315 -10.16 -9.50 7.89
CA VAL A 315 -11.02 -9.14 6.77
C VAL A 315 -10.18 -8.50 5.67
N THR A 316 -10.35 -8.94 4.42
CA THR A 316 -9.61 -8.40 3.25
C THR A 316 -10.27 -7.15 2.66
N VAL A 317 -11.55 -6.95 2.96
CA VAL A 317 -12.38 -5.85 2.44
C VAL A 317 -12.48 -4.70 3.45
N SER A 318 -12.51 -3.47 2.94
CA SER A 318 -12.73 -2.26 3.77
C SER A 318 -14.04 -2.34 4.56
N GLY A 319 -14.00 -1.89 5.82
CA GLY A 319 -15.17 -1.82 6.71
C GLY A 319 -16.32 -1.00 6.13
N ASP A 320 -16.03 0.07 5.38
CA ASP A 320 -17.06 0.90 4.74
C ASP A 320 -17.86 0.13 3.69
N ILE A 321 -17.19 -0.74 2.93
CA ILE A 321 -17.84 -1.56 1.91
C ILE A 321 -18.68 -2.65 2.56
N ILE A 322 -18.21 -3.24 3.67
CA ILE A 322 -18.98 -4.21 4.45
C ILE A 322 -20.24 -3.56 5.02
N LYS A 323 -20.12 -2.35 5.58
CA LYS A 323 -21.26 -1.60 6.09
C LYS A 323 -22.28 -1.30 4.97
N ALA A 324 -21.80 -0.82 3.82
CA ALA A 324 -22.67 -0.56 2.67
C ALA A 324 -23.36 -1.85 2.15
N ALA A 325 -22.64 -2.97 2.10
CA ALA A 325 -23.18 -4.27 1.71
C ALA A 325 -24.23 -4.77 2.70
N TRP A 326 -23.96 -4.62 4.00
CA TRP A 326 -24.91 -4.91 5.06
C TRP A 326 -26.17 -4.06 4.90
N GLU A 327 -26.06 -2.73 4.81
CA GLU A 327 -27.22 -1.84 4.64
C GLU A 327 -28.06 -2.14 3.39
N LYS A 328 -27.42 -2.45 2.27
CA LYS A 328 -28.11 -2.80 1.01
C LYS A 328 -28.91 -4.11 1.14
N LYS A 329 -28.39 -5.07 1.91
CA LYS A 329 -28.97 -6.40 2.08
C LYS A 329 -29.96 -6.47 3.24
N SER A 330 -29.68 -5.74 4.31
CA SER A 330 -30.48 -5.67 5.53
C SER A 330 -31.83 -4.99 5.26
N LYS A 331 -31.87 -3.97 4.39
CA LYS A 331 -33.14 -3.39 3.87
C LYS A 331 -34.06 -4.40 3.18
N ARG A 332 -33.56 -5.58 2.81
CA ARG A 332 -34.34 -6.66 2.19
C ARG A 332 -34.74 -7.75 3.18
N THR A 333 -34.34 -7.67 4.46
CA THR A 333 -34.53 -8.75 5.44
C THR A 333 -34.94 -8.22 6.82
N PHE A 334 -35.98 -8.80 7.42
CA PHE A 334 -36.48 -8.46 8.77
C PHE A 334 -35.43 -8.57 9.89
N LEU A 335 -34.36 -9.35 9.69
CA LEU A 335 -33.26 -9.52 10.65
C LEU A 335 -32.43 -8.23 10.87
N ALA A 336 -32.54 -7.26 9.98
CA ALA A 336 -31.80 -6.00 10.01
C ALA A 336 -32.13 -5.11 11.20
N ASP A 337 -33.43 -4.87 11.42
CA ASP A 337 -33.91 -3.94 12.45
C ASP A 337 -33.70 -4.54 13.85
N ALA A 338 -33.91 -5.86 13.97
CA ALA A 338 -33.56 -6.61 15.17
C ALA A 338 -32.06 -6.54 15.48
N PHE A 339 -31.19 -6.55 14.46
CA PHE A 339 -29.76 -6.44 14.65
C PHE A 339 -29.31 -5.03 15.05
N ILE A 340 -29.84 -4.00 14.40
CA ILE A 340 -29.54 -2.62 14.76
C ILE A 340 -29.97 -2.36 16.22
N ALA A 341 -31.16 -2.82 16.62
CA ALA A 341 -31.65 -2.70 17.99
C ALA A 341 -30.82 -3.50 19.00
N ALA A 342 -30.49 -4.76 18.69
CA ALA A 342 -29.70 -5.64 19.55
C ALA A 342 -28.25 -5.18 19.72
N SER A 343 -27.69 -4.57 18.68
CA SER A 343 -26.28 -4.20 18.63
C SER A 343 -25.97 -2.84 19.26
N ASN A 344 -26.99 -1.98 19.42
CA ASN A 344 -26.89 -0.76 20.25
C ASN A 344 -26.94 -1.06 21.76
N LEU A 345 -27.29 -2.29 22.15
CA LEU A 345 -27.52 -2.64 23.54
C LEU A 345 -26.35 -3.36 24.22
N ASN A 346 -25.46 -4.08 23.51
CA ASN A 346 -24.44 -4.94 24.17
C ASN A 346 -23.28 -5.47 23.26
N LEU A 347 -22.69 -4.67 22.36
CA LEU A 347 -21.47 -5.06 21.62
C LEU A 347 -20.34 -4.04 21.72
#